data_AF-A0A7W1TCS6-F1
#
_entry.id   AF-A0A7W1TCS6-F1
#
_cell.length_a   1.000
_cell.length_b   1.000
_cell.length_c   1.000
_cell.angle_alpha   90.00
_cell.angle_beta   90.00
_cell.angle_gamma   90.00
#
_symmetry.space_group_name_H-M   'P 1'
#
loop_
_entity.id
_entity.type
_entity.pdbx_description
1 polymer ?
#
loop_
_entity_poly.entity_id
_entity_poly.type
_entity_poly.pdbx_seq_one_letter_code
_entity_poly.pdbx_strand_id
1 'polypeptide(L)'
;MKDYIKPGRLVLVDLRDEYIQKKEALSLLIVLLQLFADTTNNGKPLQKFVVFDEAHKYMRDPSLVDSLTETIREMRHKSTSIMIASQDPPSVPLPIIELSSMTVMLKMSSPLWLKHVAMVKPAYNEIGPAQMAALSAGEAYVWAKTASDTAYTLKPQKLRIRPRFTKHGGDTKTAVKLKDTVAEQGEAKPAGA
;
A
#
# COMPACT_ATOMS: atom_id res chain seq x y z
N MET A 1 14.02 10.32 12.37
CA MET A 1 12.78 9.78 11.74
C MET A 1 11.53 10.56 12.13
N LYS A 2 11.28 10.84 13.43
CA LYS A 2 10.13 11.65 13.89
C LYS A 2 9.98 13.00 13.17
N ASP A 3 11.08 13.68 12.85
CA ASP A 3 11.04 14.97 12.14
C ASP A 3 10.54 14.89 10.70
N TYR A 4 10.59 13.71 10.08
CA TYR A 4 10.13 13.46 8.71
C TYR A 4 8.66 13.06 8.65
N ILE A 5 8.09 12.56 9.74
CA ILE A 5 6.70 12.09 9.83
C ILE A 5 5.83 13.25 10.32
N LYS A 6 5.36 14.06 9.37
CA LYS A 6 4.51 15.23 9.61
C LYS A 6 3.35 15.24 8.61
N PRO A 7 2.24 15.96 8.90
CA PRO A 7 1.15 16.10 7.94
C PRO A 7 1.63 16.53 6.55
N GLY A 8 1.02 15.98 5.50
CA GLY A 8 1.33 16.32 4.10
C GLY A 8 2.63 15.70 3.55
N ARG A 9 3.26 14.76 4.26
CA ARG A 9 4.48 14.07 3.79
C ARG A 9 4.15 12.67 3.26
N LEU A 10 4.72 12.35 2.09
CA LEU A 10 4.89 10.99 1.61
C LEU A 10 6.28 10.51 2.03
N VAL A 11 6.33 9.49 2.89
CA VAL A 11 7.57 8.84 3.30
C VAL A 11 7.65 7.51 2.55
N LEU A 12 8.67 7.37 1.72
CA LEU A 12 8.97 6.12 1.02
C LEU A 12 10.11 5.42 1.76
N VAL A 13 9.88 4.17 2.14
CA VAL A 13 10.88 3.30 2.74
C VAL A 13 11.14 2.17 1.76
N ASP A 14 12.37 2.11 1.23
CA ASP A 14 12.80 0.99 0.41
C ASP A 14 13.50 -0.03 1.31
N LEU A 15 12.95 -1.25 1.34
CA LEU A 15 13.51 -2.39 2.07
C LEU A 15 14.19 -3.39 1.13
N ARG A 16 14.31 -3.05 -0.16
CA ARG A 16 15.01 -3.86 -1.15
C ARG A 16 16.49 -3.54 -1.02
N ASP A 17 17.19 -4.39 -0.30
CA ASP A 17 18.64 -4.34 -0.18
C ASP A 17 19.18 -5.76 -0.40
N GLU A 18 20.25 -5.87 -1.17
CA GLU A 18 20.91 -7.13 -1.50
C GLU A 18 21.50 -7.81 -0.26
N TYR A 19 21.79 -7.01 0.78
CA TYR A 19 22.41 -7.45 2.03
C TYR A 19 21.41 -7.68 3.16
N ILE A 20 20.14 -7.32 3.00
CA ILE A 20 19.10 -7.53 4.02
C ILE A 20 18.38 -8.84 3.77
N GLN A 21 18.42 -9.75 4.74
CA GLN A 21 17.64 -10.98 4.67
C GLN A 21 16.15 -10.68 4.82
N LYS A 22 15.28 -11.50 4.21
CA LYS A 22 13.81 -11.32 4.28
C LYS A 22 13.29 -11.21 5.71
N LYS A 23 13.87 -11.98 6.64
CA LYS A 23 13.53 -11.96 8.06
C LYS A 23 13.87 -10.60 8.69
N GLU A 24 15.05 -10.07 8.40
CA GLU A 24 15.52 -8.78 8.90
C GLU A 24 14.69 -7.63 8.34
N ALA A 25 14.37 -7.65 7.04
CA ALA A 25 13.49 -6.67 6.41
C ALA A 25 12.13 -6.60 7.10
N LEU A 26 11.56 -7.75 7.47
CA LEU A 26 10.26 -7.82 8.13
C LEU A 26 10.34 -7.39 9.60
N SER A 27 11.41 -7.76 10.33
CA SER A 27 11.64 -7.23 11.67
C SER A 27 11.77 -5.71 11.65
N LEU A 28 12.55 -5.15 10.71
CA LEU A 28 12.67 -3.71 10.52
C LEU A 28 11.31 -3.08 10.18
N LEU A 29 10.51 -3.74 9.34
CA LEU A 29 9.18 -3.29 8.99
C LEU A 29 8.25 -3.19 10.19
N ILE A 30 8.23 -4.19 11.08
CA ILE A 30 7.43 -4.17 12.32
C ILE A 30 7.89 -3.03 13.24
N VAL A 31 9.19 -2.81 13.38
CA VAL A 31 9.73 -1.70 14.18
C VAL A 31 9.32 -0.36 13.58
N LEU A 32 9.46 -0.18 12.26
CA LEU A 32 9.05 1.04 11.56
C LEU A 32 7.56 1.30 11.72
N LEU A 33 6.74 0.26 11.63
CA LEU A 33 5.31 0.35 11.86
C LEU A 33 4.96 0.87 13.24
N GLN A 34 5.55 0.28 14.28
CA GLN A 34 5.34 0.68 15.66
C GLN A 34 5.78 2.14 15.88
N LEU A 35 6.97 2.49 15.37
CA LEU A 35 7.47 3.87 15.41
C LEU A 35 6.53 4.86 14.71
N PHE A 36 6.00 4.50 13.55
CA PHE A 36 5.03 5.32 12.82
C PHE A 36 3.74 5.43 13.64
N ALA A 37 3.20 4.32 14.13
CA ALA A 37 1.96 4.28 14.91
C ALA A 37 2.05 5.14 16.18
N ASP A 38 3.21 5.19 16.84
CA ASP A 38 3.42 5.98 18.06
C ASP A 38 3.81 7.44 17.80
N THR A 39 4.09 7.81 16.53
CA THR A 39 4.46 9.20 16.21
C THR A 39 3.28 10.16 16.40
N THR A 40 3.55 11.24 17.13
CA THR A 40 2.65 12.37 17.38
C THR A 40 3.17 13.63 16.69
N ASN A 41 2.28 14.59 16.45
CA ASN A 41 2.63 15.91 15.91
C ASN A 41 2.22 16.99 16.92
N ASN A 42 3.19 17.71 17.50
CA ASN A 42 2.97 18.69 18.56
C ASN A 42 2.13 18.14 19.73
N GLY A 43 2.44 16.93 20.18
CA GLY A 43 1.72 16.25 21.27
C GLY A 43 0.34 15.71 20.90
N LYS A 44 -0.15 15.92 19.68
CA LYS A 44 -1.44 15.40 19.21
C LYS A 44 -1.29 14.11 18.40
N PRO A 45 -2.27 13.19 18.47
CA PRO A 45 -2.32 12.05 17.57
C PRO A 45 -2.28 12.49 16.10
N LEU A 46 -1.45 11.81 15.31
CA LEU A 46 -1.33 12.03 13.89
C LEU A 46 -2.05 10.89 13.15
N GLN A 47 -2.97 11.22 12.24
CA GLN A 47 -3.55 10.21 11.36
C GLN A 47 -2.53 9.79 10.30
N LYS A 48 -2.30 8.49 10.19
CA LYS A 48 -1.27 7.92 9.31
C LYS A 48 -1.88 6.86 8.43
N PHE A 49 -1.46 6.83 7.16
CA PHE A 49 -1.84 5.81 6.20
C PHE A 49 -0.58 5.11 5.73
N VAL A 50 -0.41 3.85 6.13
CA VAL A 50 0.77 3.05 5.81
C VAL A 50 0.41 2.04 4.73
N VAL A 51 1.27 1.95 3.71
CA VAL A 51 1.06 1.04 2.57
C VAL A 51 2.18 0.02 2.53
N PHE A 52 1.79 -1.26 2.53
CA PHE A 52 2.67 -2.39 2.27
C PHE A 52 2.48 -2.84 0.84
N ASP A 53 3.46 -2.54 0.00
CA ASP A 53 3.48 -3.07 -1.35
C ASP A 53 4.19 -4.42 -1.38
N GLU A 54 3.84 -5.27 -2.35
CA GLU A 54 4.46 -6.58 -2.57
C GLU A 54 4.46 -7.49 -1.32
N ALA A 55 3.39 -7.43 -0.52
CA ALA A 55 3.32 -8.08 0.79
C ALA A 55 3.62 -9.60 0.74
N HIS A 56 3.29 -10.28 -0.35
CA HIS A 56 3.60 -11.70 -0.56
C HIS A 56 5.09 -12.06 -0.43
N LYS A 57 6.01 -11.11 -0.56
CA LYS A 57 7.45 -11.34 -0.37
C LYS A 57 7.81 -11.60 1.10
N TYR A 58 7.00 -11.08 2.01
CA TYR A 58 7.30 -11.01 3.44
C TYR A 58 6.38 -11.91 4.29
N MET A 59 5.14 -12.14 3.84
CA MET A 59 4.08 -12.81 4.63
C MET A 59 4.16 -14.35 4.72
N ARG A 60 5.35 -14.95 4.52
CA ARG A 60 5.54 -16.42 4.53
C ARG A 60 6.14 -16.97 5.81
N ASP A 61 6.65 -16.12 6.71
CA ASP A 61 7.20 -16.54 8.00
C ASP A 61 6.12 -16.43 9.09
N PRO A 62 5.66 -17.56 9.68
CA PRO A 62 4.59 -17.55 10.68
C PRO A 62 4.87 -16.69 11.91
N SER A 63 6.11 -16.68 12.40
CA SER A 63 6.48 -15.93 13.62
C SER A 63 6.35 -14.42 13.44
N LEU A 64 6.56 -13.96 12.21
CA LEU A 64 6.49 -12.56 11.83
C LEU A 64 5.06 -12.13 11.48
N VAL A 65 4.24 -13.07 10.99
CA VAL A 65 2.81 -12.86 10.72
C VAL A 65 2.02 -12.59 12.00
N ASP A 66 2.31 -13.31 13.09
CA ASP A 66 1.62 -13.11 14.37
C ASP A 66 1.91 -11.71 14.92
N SER A 67 3.18 -11.32 14.92
CA SER A 67 3.62 -9.99 15.36
C SER A 67 2.99 -8.86 14.54
N LEU A 68 2.90 -9.05 13.22
CA LEU A 68 2.24 -8.09 12.35
C LEU A 68 0.72 -8.04 12.59
N THR A 69 0.07 -9.19 12.81
CA THR A 69 -1.37 -9.29 13.07
C THR A 69 -1.73 -8.54 14.36
N GLU A 70 -0.97 -8.72 15.43
CA GLU A 70 -1.14 -7.95 16.68
C GLU A 70 -0.90 -6.46 16.45
N THR A 71 0.16 -6.11 15.71
CA THR A 71 0.42 -4.71 15.36
C THR A 71 -0.77 -4.08 14.61
N ILE A 72 -1.33 -4.77 13.61
CA ILE A 72 -2.52 -4.31 12.84
C ILE A 72 -3.72 -4.10 13.76
N ARG A 73 -3.94 -4.99 14.74
CA ARG A 73 -5.04 -4.85 15.72
C ARG A 73 -4.89 -3.58 16.55
N GLU A 74 -3.69 -3.30 17.04
CA GLU A 74 -3.41 -2.10 17.83
C GLU A 74 -3.50 -0.79 17.01
N MET A 75 -3.12 -0.83 15.73
CA MET A 75 -3.03 0.36 14.87
C MET A 75 -4.34 1.13 14.75
N ARG A 76 -5.49 0.45 14.84
CA ARG A 76 -6.81 1.09 14.84
C ARG A 76 -6.99 2.08 15.99
N HIS A 77 -6.38 1.82 17.14
CA HIS A 77 -6.40 2.71 18.30
C HIS A 77 -5.33 3.81 18.21
N LYS A 78 -4.29 3.59 17.41
CA LYS A 78 -3.16 4.52 17.21
C LYS A 78 -3.32 5.45 16.00
N SER A 79 -4.57 5.72 15.59
CA SER A 79 -4.88 6.57 14.43
C SER A 79 -4.13 6.18 13.14
N THR A 80 -3.86 4.88 12.97
CA THR A 80 -3.10 4.38 11.82
C THR A 80 -3.96 3.43 11.00
N SER A 81 -4.10 3.75 9.72
CA SER A 81 -4.74 2.90 8.73
C SER A 81 -3.67 2.21 7.90
N ILE A 82 -3.91 0.95 7.56
CA ILE A 82 -2.97 0.12 6.82
C ILE A 82 -3.61 -0.35 5.53
N MET A 83 -2.87 -0.29 4.43
CA MET A 83 -3.18 -0.95 3.17
C MET A 83 -2.13 -2.02 2.89
N ILE A 84 -2.58 -3.22 2.58
CA ILE A 84 -1.72 -4.33 2.18
C ILE A 84 -2.04 -4.66 0.72
N ALA A 85 -1.05 -4.48 -0.15
CA ALA A 85 -1.13 -4.81 -1.56
C ALA A 85 -0.33 -6.08 -1.86
N SER A 86 -0.96 -7.01 -2.57
CA SER A 86 -0.37 -8.29 -2.96
C SER A 86 -0.98 -8.79 -4.27
N GLN A 87 -0.13 -9.39 -5.11
CA GLN A 87 -0.50 -10.11 -6.33
C GLN A 87 -0.64 -11.63 -6.13
N ASP A 88 -0.33 -12.13 -4.93
CA ASP A 88 -0.46 -13.55 -4.54
C ASP A 88 -1.33 -13.62 -3.27
N PRO A 89 -2.68 -13.60 -3.40
CA PRO A 89 -3.55 -13.54 -2.21
C PRO A 89 -3.41 -14.71 -1.25
N PRO A 90 -3.20 -15.97 -1.69
CA PRO A 90 -2.93 -17.09 -0.77
C PRO A 90 -1.72 -16.93 0.14
N SER A 91 -0.74 -16.08 -0.23
CA SER A 91 0.39 -15.81 0.65
C SER A 91 0.06 -14.79 1.74
N VAL A 92 -1.08 -14.11 1.67
CA VAL A 92 -1.52 -13.17 2.71
C VAL A 92 -2.33 -13.98 3.73
N PRO A 93 -1.89 -14.05 5.00
CA PRO A 93 -2.57 -14.82 6.04
C PRO A 93 -4.04 -14.46 6.19
N LEU A 94 -4.89 -15.48 6.32
CA LEU A 94 -6.33 -15.30 6.54
C LEU A 94 -6.68 -14.35 7.71
N PRO A 95 -5.98 -14.38 8.87
CA PRO A 95 -6.25 -13.43 9.96
C PRO A 95 -6.07 -11.96 9.53
N ILE A 96 -5.10 -11.66 8.66
CA ILE A 96 -4.87 -10.31 8.15
C ILE A 96 -5.99 -9.91 7.19
N ILE A 97 -6.40 -10.81 6.29
CA ILE A 97 -7.53 -10.56 5.38
C ILE A 97 -8.80 -10.37 6.19
N GLU A 98 -9.05 -11.17 7.22
CA GLU A 98 -10.22 -11.05 8.10
C GLU A 98 -10.29 -9.69 8.80
N LEU A 99 -9.16 -9.18 9.30
CA LEU A 99 -9.08 -7.86 9.94
C LEU A 99 -9.35 -6.68 9.00
N SER A 100 -9.22 -6.87 7.68
CA SER A 100 -9.46 -5.78 6.71
C SER A 100 -10.89 -5.24 6.80
N SER A 101 -11.01 -3.93 7.01
CA SER A 101 -12.30 -3.23 7.02
C SER A 101 -12.81 -2.93 5.60
N MET A 102 -11.92 -2.98 4.62
CA MET A 102 -12.23 -2.79 3.20
C MET A 102 -11.30 -3.69 2.38
N THR A 103 -11.83 -4.26 1.31
CA THR A 103 -11.11 -5.09 0.36
C THR A 103 -11.33 -4.56 -1.05
N VAL A 104 -10.24 -4.45 -1.81
CA VAL A 104 -10.28 -4.03 -3.22
C VAL A 104 -9.65 -5.16 -4.03
N MET A 105 -10.47 -5.91 -4.77
CA MET A 105 -10.02 -7.01 -5.60
C MET A 105 -10.02 -6.61 -7.06
N LEU A 106 -8.83 -6.55 -7.66
CA LEU A 106 -8.66 -6.32 -9.09
C LEU A 106 -8.84 -7.63 -9.88
N LYS A 107 -8.65 -7.57 -11.19
CA LYS A 107 -8.69 -8.75 -12.07
C LYS A 107 -7.82 -9.88 -11.53
N MET A 108 -8.43 -11.05 -11.38
CA MET A 108 -7.77 -12.28 -10.94
C MET A 108 -8.29 -13.43 -11.80
N SER A 109 -7.39 -14.30 -12.26
CA SER A 109 -7.74 -15.43 -13.13
C SER A 109 -7.96 -16.74 -12.37
N SER A 110 -7.42 -16.87 -11.15
CA SER A 110 -7.47 -18.09 -10.36
C SER A 110 -8.75 -18.18 -9.51
N PRO A 111 -9.61 -19.20 -9.72
CA PRO A 111 -10.76 -19.46 -8.86
C PRO A 111 -10.36 -19.74 -7.40
N LEU A 112 -9.18 -20.33 -7.19
CA LEU A 112 -8.67 -20.64 -5.84
C LEU A 112 -8.38 -19.37 -5.05
N TRP A 113 -7.91 -18.31 -5.70
CA TRP A 113 -7.65 -17.04 -5.02
C TRP A 113 -8.94 -16.37 -4.54
N LEU A 114 -10.01 -16.41 -5.34
CA LEU A 114 -11.32 -15.92 -4.93
C LEU A 114 -11.87 -16.74 -3.75
N LYS A 115 -11.81 -18.07 -3.85
CA LYS A 115 -12.18 -18.97 -2.75
C LYS A 115 -11.41 -18.64 -1.48
N HIS A 116 -10.10 -18.39 -1.59
CA HIS A 116 -9.25 -18.09 -0.44
C HIS A 116 -9.73 -16.85 0.32
N VAL A 117 -10.01 -15.75 -0.39
CA VAL A 117 -10.55 -14.52 0.23
C VAL A 117 -11.95 -14.75 0.77
N ALA A 118 -12.80 -15.49 0.06
CA ALA A 118 -14.18 -15.75 0.46
C ALA A 118 -14.30 -16.57 1.77
N MET A 119 -13.26 -17.32 2.16
CA MET A 119 -13.24 -18.05 3.45
C MET A 119 -13.40 -17.12 4.66
N VAL A 120 -12.85 -15.91 4.60
CA VAL A 120 -12.93 -14.91 5.69
C VAL A 120 -13.73 -13.66 5.31
N LYS A 121 -14.11 -13.53 4.03
CA LYS A 121 -14.99 -12.49 3.52
C LYS A 121 -16.16 -13.11 2.74
N PRO A 122 -17.18 -13.66 3.42
CA PRO A 122 -18.27 -14.40 2.78
C PRO A 122 -19.05 -13.59 1.72
N ALA A 123 -19.03 -12.26 1.80
CA ALA A 123 -19.61 -11.39 0.79
C ALA A 123 -19.06 -11.67 -0.63
N TYR A 124 -17.83 -12.17 -0.77
CA TYR A 124 -17.26 -12.55 -2.07
C TYR A 124 -17.85 -13.84 -2.67
N ASN A 125 -18.67 -14.59 -1.95
CA ASN A 125 -19.44 -15.70 -2.53
C ASN A 125 -20.49 -15.22 -3.54
N GLU A 126 -20.86 -13.93 -3.51
CA GLU A 126 -21.76 -13.30 -4.47
C GLU A 126 -21.11 -13.03 -5.84
N ILE A 127 -19.78 -13.20 -5.94
CA ILE A 127 -19.02 -12.99 -7.18
C ILE A 127 -18.45 -14.33 -7.64
N GLY A 128 -18.65 -14.66 -8.92
CA GLY A 128 -18.10 -15.87 -9.53
C GLY A 128 -16.68 -15.66 -10.10
N PRO A 129 -15.89 -16.74 -10.28
CA PRO A 129 -14.58 -16.67 -10.92
C PRO A 129 -14.60 -16.05 -12.33
N ALA A 130 -15.65 -16.33 -13.11
CA ALA A 130 -15.82 -15.75 -14.45
C ALA A 130 -15.98 -14.21 -14.40
N GLN A 131 -16.71 -13.68 -13.41
CA GLN A 131 -16.88 -12.24 -13.23
C GLN A 131 -15.55 -11.57 -12.82
N MET A 132 -14.79 -12.19 -11.92
CA MET A 132 -13.44 -11.71 -11.53
C MET A 132 -12.47 -11.71 -12.70
N ALA A 133 -12.47 -12.75 -13.53
CA ALA A 133 -11.60 -12.87 -14.71
C ALA A 133 -11.98 -11.89 -15.83
N ALA A 134 -13.27 -11.51 -15.92
CA ALA A 134 -13.79 -10.56 -16.89
C ALA A 134 -13.43 -9.09 -16.57
N LEU A 135 -12.90 -8.79 -15.38
CA LEU A 135 -12.43 -7.44 -15.06
C LEU A 135 -11.34 -6.98 -16.04
N SER A 136 -11.43 -5.72 -16.44
CA SER A 136 -10.42 -5.02 -17.23
C SER A 136 -9.44 -4.26 -16.34
N ALA A 137 -8.34 -3.79 -16.92
CA ALA A 137 -7.40 -2.93 -16.21
C ALA A 137 -8.11 -1.66 -15.69
N GLY A 138 -7.94 -1.38 -14.39
CA GLY A 138 -8.63 -0.29 -13.72
C GLY A 138 -10.06 -0.61 -13.28
N GLU A 139 -10.54 -1.85 -13.42
CA GLU A 139 -11.78 -2.30 -12.79
C GLU A 139 -11.47 -3.13 -11.54
N ALA A 140 -12.33 -3.03 -10.53
CA ALA A 140 -12.21 -3.78 -9.28
C ALA A 140 -13.57 -4.06 -8.65
N TYR A 141 -13.64 -5.10 -7.83
CA TYR A 141 -14.71 -5.32 -6.88
C TYR A 141 -14.29 -4.84 -5.49
N VAL A 142 -15.12 -3.99 -4.88
CA VAL A 142 -14.87 -3.42 -3.55
C VAL A 142 -15.96 -3.81 -2.58
N TRP A 143 -15.54 -4.28 -1.41
CA TRP A 143 -16.42 -4.53 -0.27
C TRP A 143 -15.87 -3.82 0.95
N ALA A 144 -16.74 -3.35 1.83
CA ALA A 144 -16.35 -2.72 3.08
C ALA A 144 -17.27 -3.15 4.23
N LYS A 145 -16.69 -3.32 5.41
CA LYS A 145 -17.42 -3.63 6.65
C LYS A 145 -18.40 -2.51 7.03
N THR A 146 -18.05 -1.27 6.72
CA THR A 146 -18.86 -0.07 6.96
C THR A 146 -18.70 0.87 5.78
N ALA A 147 -19.82 1.39 5.25
CA ALA A 147 -19.84 2.38 4.18
C ALA A 147 -21.11 3.23 4.29
N SER A 148 -21.05 4.46 3.79
CA SER A 148 -22.23 5.34 3.69
C SER A 148 -23.27 4.79 2.71
N ASP A 149 -22.80 4.13 1.65
CA ASP A 149 -23.64 3.37 0.73
C ASP A 149 -23.66 1.90 1.19
N THR A 150 -24.84 1.43 1.60
CA THR A 150 -25.05 0.08 2.12
C THR A 150 -24.84 -1.01 1.07
N ALA A 151 -24.84 -0.67 -0.23
CA ALA A 151 -24.54 -1.64 -1.28
C ALA A 151 -23.14 -2.27 -1.09
N TYR A 152 -22.16 -1.49 -0.60
CA TYR A 152 -20.79 -1.94 -0.36
C TYR A 152 -20.63 -2.83 0.88
N THR A 153 -21.61 -2.82 1.79
CA THR A 153 -21.60 -3.67 2.98
C THR A 153 -22.26 -5.02 2.73
N LEU A 154 -23.24 -5.06 1.82
CA LEU A 154 -23.98 -6.27 1.48
C LEU A 154 -23.18 -7.22 0.57
N LYS A 155 -22.58 -6.68 -0.50
CA LYS A 155 -21.79 -7.47 -1.45
C LYS A 155 -20.73 -6.63 -2.16
N PRO A 156 -19.69 -7.25 -2.74
CA PRO A 156 -18.69 -6.52 -3.49
C PRO A 156 -19.31 -5.78 -4.69
N GLN A 157 -19.08 -4.49 -4.76
CA GLN A 157 -19.56 -3.64 -5.85
C GLN A 157 -18.46 -3.44 -6.90
N LYS A 158 -18.83 -3.56 -8.16
CA LYS A 158 -17.92 -3.27 -9.26
C LYS A 158 -17.73 -1.75 -9.38
N LEU A 159 -16.49 -1.30 -9.44
CA LEU A 159 -16.16 0.09 -9.70
C LEU A 159 -15.01 0.24 -10.70
N ARG A 160 -14.82 1.47 -11.18
CA ARG A 160 -13.72 1.84 -12.07
C ARG A 160 -12.77 2.80 -11.36
N ILE A 161 -11.51 2.39 -11.25
CA ILE A 161 -10.40 3.16 -10.72
C ILE A 161 -9.92 4.14 -11.81
N ARG A 162 -9.76 5.41 -11.43
CA ARG A 162 -9.25 6.43 -12.35
C ARG A 162 -7.79 6.14 -12.72
N PRO A 163 -7.37 6.40 -13.97
CA PRO A 163 -5.97 6.29 -14.35
C PRO A 163 -5.06 7.15 -13.47
N ARG A 164 -3.85 6.66 -13.19
CA ARG A 164 -2.83 7.42 -12.44
C ARG A 164 -2.48 8.75 -13.13
N PHE A 165 -2.32 9.80 -12.32
CA PHE A 165 -1.79 11.11 -12.76
C PHE A 165 -0.27 11.15 -12.82
N THR A 166 0.41 10.09 -12.40
CA THR A 166 1.87 9.95 -12.43
C THR A 166 2.32 9.02 -13.57
N LYS A 167 3.56 9.18 -14.04
CA LYS A 167 4.28 8.21 -14.88
C LYS A 167 4.80 7.07 -14.01
N HIS A 168 5.17 5.95 -14.64
CA HIS A 168 6.00 4.95 -13.97
C HIS A 168 7.25 5.64 -13.39
N GLY A 169 7.61 5.33 -12.13
CA GLY A 169 8.68 6.01 -11.40
C GLY A 169 8.24 7.19 -10.52
N GLY A 170 6.98 7.65 -10.61
CA GLY A 170 6.42 8.62 -9.65
C GLY A 170 6.36 10.07 -10.14
N ASP A 171 7.00 10.40 -11.27
CA ASP A 171 6.88 11.73 -11.88
C ASP A 171 5.43 12.09 -12.19
N THR A 172 5.02 13.33 -11.92
CA THR A 172 3.67 13.77 -12.28
C THR A 172 3.60 13.98 -13.80
N LYS A 173 2.53 13.51 -14.47
CA LYS A 173 2.35 13.66 -15.93
C LYS A 173 2.36 15.12 -16.39
N THR A 174 2.02 16.04 -15.49
CA THR A 174 1.96 17.49 -15.71
C THR A 174 3.19 18.24 -15.18
N ALA A 175 4.20 17.56 -14.62
CA ALA A 175 5.41 18.23 -14.15
C ALA A 175 6.18 18.79 -15.35
N VAL A 176 6.33 20.12 -15.39
CA VAL A 176 7.21 20.80 -16.35
C VAL A 176 8.64 20.57 -15.89
N LYS A 177 9.50 19.99 -16.73
CA LYS A 177 10.93 19.92 -16.44
C LYS A 177 11.43 21.35 -16.29
N LEU A 178 12.03 21.67 -15.14
CA LEU A 178 12.80 22.91 -15.00
C LEU A 178 13.84 22.91 -16.12
N LYS A 179 13.82 23.93 -16.99
CA LYS A 179 14.87 24.11 -17.98
C LYS A 179 16.15 24.38 -17.19
N ASP A 180 17.16 23.55 -17.39
CA ASP A 180 18.52 23.80 -16.90
C ASP A 180 18.98 25.14 -17.48
N THR A 181 18.82 26.20 -16.70
CA THR A 181 19.35 27.52 -17.04
C THR A 181 20.77 27.53 -16.51
N VAL A 182 21.65 26.78 -17.18
CA VAL A 182 23.08 26.99 -17.01
C VAL A 182 23.41 28.20 -17.88
N ALA A 183 23.60 29.35 -17.21
CA ALA A 183 24.22 30.50 -17.82
C ALA A 183 25.63 30.10 -18.29
N GLU A 184 25.84 30.03 -19.60
CA GLU A 184 27.18 30.13 -20.18
C GLU A 184 27.73 31.52 -19.80
N GLN A 185 28.47 31.60 -18.70
CA GLN A 185 29.40 32.69 -18.48
C GLN A 185 30.59 32.42 -19.40
N GLY A 186 30.68 33.22 -20.47
CA GLY A 186 31.79 33.17 -21.42
C GLY A 186 33.13 33.33 -20.73
N GLU A 187 34.07 32.45 -21.07
CA GLU A 187 35.48 32.57 -20.73
C GLU A 187 36.05 33.89 -21.27
N ALA A 188 36.46 34.77 -20.36
CA ALA A 188 37.35 35.88 -20.69
C ALA A 188 38.74 35.30 -20.99
N LYS A 189 39.14 35.36 -22.27
CA LYS A 189 40.47 35.00 -22.75
C LYS A 189 41.52 35.97 -22.16
N PRO A 190 42.57 35.50 -21.47
CA PRO A 190 43.63 36.39 -21.02
C PRO A 190 44.53 36.81 -22.18
N ALA A 191 44.93 38.08 -22.16
CA ALA A 191 45.87 38.69 -23.07
C ALA A 191 47.29 38.13 -22.88
N GLY A 192 48.05 37.95 -23.96
CA GLY A 192 49.49 37.74 -23.88
C GLY A 192 50.19 37.32 -25.18
N ALA A 193 51.11 38.19 -25.61
CA ALA A 193 52.14 38.10 -26.67
C ALA A 193 51.70 38.26 -28.13
#